data_AF-A0A177A2B9-F1
#
_entry.id   AF-A0A177A2B9-F1
#
_cell.length_a   1.000
_cell.length_b   1.000
_cell.length_c   1.000
_cell.angle_alpha   90.00
_cell.angle_beta   90.00
_cell.angle_gamma   90.00
#
_symmetry.space_group_name_H-M   'P 1'
#
loop_
_entity.id
_entity.type
_entity.pdbx_description
1 polymer ?
#
loop_
_entity_poly.entity_id
_entity_poly.type
_entity_poly.pdbx_seq_one_letter_code
_entity_poly.pdbx_strand_id
1 'polypeptide(L)'
;MKIQSLVPIKLFLTSRPMKIPSTSTANSLTTFFLHEEDTADDILTYVHKVVSSALPDDPEFQGDIINQVLAKASGSFLWVKVVLETLQDKWHTKEERIN
;
A
#
# COMPACT_ATOMS: atom_id res chain seq x y z
N MET A 1 -25.15 -21.86 21.63
CA MET A 1 -25.48 -20.53 22.19
C MET A 1 -25.84 -19.61 21.04
N LYS A 2 -27.10 -19.17 20.91
CA LYS A 2 -27.54 -18.23 19.85
C LYS A 2 -27.60 -16.83 20.45
N ILE A 3 -26.75 -15.93 19.98
CA ILE A 3 -26.82 -14.51 20.34
C ILE A 3 -28.03 -13.93 19.59
N GLN A 4 -29.06 -13.50 20.33
CA GLN A 4 -30.18 -12.76 19.76
C GLN A 4 -29.86 -11.27 19.87
N SER A 5 -29.34 -10.70 18.79
CA SER A 5 -29.11 -9.25 18.68
C SER A 5 -30.41 -8.56 18.28
N LEU A 6 -30.78 -7.50 18.99
CA LEU A 6 -31.92 -6.63 18.66
C LEU A 6 -31.63 -5.65 17.51
N VAL A 7 -30.37 -5.60 17.05
CA VAL A 7 -29.89 -4.71 15.98
C VAL A 7 -29.17 -5.50 14.88
N PRO A 8 -29.30 -5.11 13.60
CA PRO A 8 -28.60 -5.75 12.50
C PRO A 8 -27.10 -5.51 12.60
N ILE A 9 -26.31 -6.58 12.70
CA ILE A 9 -24.85 -6.55 12.75
C ILE A 9 -24.30 -6.72 11.34
N LYS A 10 -23.51 -5.76 10.86
CA LYS A 10 -22.75 -5.87 9.61
C LYS A 10 -21.32 -6.28 9.94
N LEU A 11 -20.84 -7.35 9.32
CA LEU A 11 -19.48 -7.88 9.51
C LEU A 11 -18.67 -7.63 8.25
N PHE A 12 -17.47 -7.05 8.42
CA PHE A 12 -16.46 -6.90 7.37
C PHE A 12 -15.25 -7.73 7.77
N LEU A 13 -14.82 -8.63 6.89
CA LEU A 13 -13.70 -9.55 7.12
C LEU A 13 -12.65 -9.30 6.06
N THR A 14 -11.38 -9.20 6.46
CA THR A 14 -10.25 -9.09 5.55
C THR A 14 -9.23 -10.18 5.83
N SER A 15 -8.61 -10.70 4.78
CA SER A 15 -7.50 -11.64 4.90
C SER A 15 -6.63 -11.55 3.65
N ARG A 16 -5.43 -12.14 3.70
CA ARG A 16 -4.72 -12.49 2.47
C ARG A 16 -5.52 -13.55 1.70
N PRO A 17 -5.28 -13.73 0.39
CA PRO A 17 -5.89 -14.82 -0.37
C PRO A 17 -5.67 -16.15 0.34
N MET A 18 -6.73 -16.68 0.92
CA MET A 18 -6.74 -17.96 1.60
C MET A 18 -7.65 -18.89 0.81
N LYS A 19 -7.22 -20.15 0.62
CA LYS A 19 -8.10 -21.20 0.11
C LYS A 19 -9.13 -21.49 1.20
N ILE A 20 -10.26 -20.80 1.15
CA ILE A 20 -11.37 -21.06 2.08
C ILE A 20 -12.01 -22.37 1.62
N PRO A 21 -12.06 -23.42 2.47
CA PRO A 21 -12.78 -24.64 2.14
C PRO A 21 -14.24 -24.28 1.90
N SER A 22 -14.80 -24.76 0.79
CA SER A 22 -16.20 -24.56 0.38
C SER A 22 -17.16 -25.17 1.40
N THR A 23 -17.38 -24.48 2.51
CA THR A 23 -18.40 -24.82 3.49
C THR A 23 -19.66 -24.06 3.12
N SER A 24 -20.82 -24.68 3.35
CA SER A 24 -22.14 -24.22 2.88
C SER A 24 -22.58 -22.82 3.35
N THR A 25 -21.80 -22.17 4.22
CA THR A 25 -21.98 -20.79 4.69
C THR A 25 -21.42 -19.72 3.74
N ALA A 26 -20.62 -20.10 2.73
CA ALA A 26 -20.05 -19.17 1.76
C ALA A 26 -21.10 -18.46 0.89
N ASN A 27 -22.33 -18.98 0.81
CA ASN A 27 -23.38 -18.43 -0.05
C ASN A 27 -23.97 -17.09 0.41
N SER A 28 -23.65 -16.62 1.63
CA SER A 28 -24.14 -15.32 2.16
C SER A 28 -23.05 -14.25 2.28
N LEU A 29 -21.82 -14.54 1.84
CA LEU A 29 -20.69 -13.61 1.93
C LEU A 29 -20.41 -13.01 0.54
N THR A 30 -20.50 -11.68 0.43
CA THR A 30 -19.98 -10.97 -0.74
C THR A 30 -18.47 -10.84 -0.60
N THR A 31 -17.73 -11.61 -1.40
CA THR A 31 -16.26 -11.60 -1.39
C THR A 31 -15.76 -10.63 -2.45
N PHE A 32 -14.85 -9.75 -2.07
CA PHE A 32 -14.12 -8.86 -2.98
C PHE A 32 -12.64 -9.24 -2.95
N PHE A 33 -12.07 -9.51 -4.12
CA PHE A 33 -10.64 -9.75 -4.27
C PHE A 33 -9.98 -8.46 -4.75
N LEU A 34 -9.02 -7.96 -3.98
CA LEU A 34 -8.12 -6.89 -4.38
C LEU A 34 -6.93 -7.54 -5.06
N HIS A 35 -6.72 -7.20 -6.33
CA HIS A 35 -5.55 -7.60 -7.08
C HIS A 35 -4.50 -6.50 -7.06
N GLU A 36 -3.28 -6.82 -7.48
CA GLU A 36 -2.18 -5.84 -7.47
C GLU A 36 -2.44 -4.70 -8.47
N GLU A 37 -3.03 -5.03 -9.62
CA GLU A 37 -3.43 -4.09 -10.66
C GLU A 37 -4.43 -3.03 -10.17
N ASP A 38 -5.29 -3.38 -9.20
CA ASP A 38 -6.27 -2.44 -8.63
C ASP A 38 -5.59 -1.30 -7.86
N THR A 39 -4.33 -1.49 -7.45
CA THR A 39 -3.56 -0.53 -6.64
C THR A 39 -2.37 0.07 -7.39
N ALA A 40 -2.09 -0.38 -8.61
CA ALA A 40 -0.89 0.00 -9.34
C ALA A 40 -0.83 1.51 -9.64
N ASP A 41 -1.96 2.09 -10.07
CA ASP A 41 -2.06 3.52 -10.38
C ASP A 41 -1.95 4.40 -9.12
N ASP A 42 -2.58 3.96 -8.02
CA ASP A 42 -2.48 4.62 -6.72
C ASP A 42 -1.05 4.62 -6.19
N ILE A 43 -0.34 3.49 -6.33
CA ILE A 43 1.07 3.37 -5.95
C ILE A 43 1.91 4.31 -6.80
N LEU A 44 1.74 4.33 -8.12
CA LEU A 44 2.48 5.20 -9.03
C LEU A 44 2.29 6.67 -8.67
N THR A 45 1.03 7.08 -8.48
CA THR A 45 0.67 8.46 -8.12
C THR A 45 1.28 8.86 -6.77
N TYR A 46 1.23 7.96 -5.78
CA TYR A 46 1.82 8.22 -4.48
C TYR A 46 3.34 8.36 -4.54
N VAL A 47 4.04 7.46 -5.24
CA VAL A 47 5.50 7.49 -5.37
C VAL A 47 5.95 8.77 -6.07
N HIS A 48 5.30 9.15 -7.19
CA HIS A 48 5.58 10.40 -7.87
C HIS A 48 5.44 11.60 -6.95
N LYS A 49 4.31 11.70 -6.23
CA LYS A 49 4.04 12.82 -5.33
C LYS A 49 5.10 12.96 -4.24
N VAL A 50 5.50 11.85 -3.60
CA VAL A 50 6.47 11.89 -2.51
C VAL A 50 7.88 12.19 -3.02
N VAL A 51 8.30 11.55 -4.10
CA VAL A 51 9.65 11.74 -4.66
C VAL A 51 9.82 13.15 -5.21
N SER A 52 8.85 13.68 -5.96
CA SER A 52 8.91 15.06 -6.46
C SER A 52 8.84 16.11 -5.33
N SER A 53 8.20 15.79 -4.20
CA SER A 53 8.20 16.67 -3.03
C SER A 53 9.52 16.63 -2.26
N ALA A 54 10.24 15.50 -2.27
CA ALA A 54 11.48 15.35 -1.52
C ALA A 54 12.72 15.82 -2.30
N LEU A 55 12.68 15.75 -3.64
CA LEU A 55 13.83 16.04 -4.52
C LEU A 55 13.42 16.93 -5.71
N PRO A 56 12.94 18.17 -5.50
CA PRO A 56 12.37 18.98 -6.56
C PRO A 56 13.34 19.34 -7.71
N ASP A 57 14.65 19.37 -7.44
CA ASP A 57 15.64 19.93 -8.37
C ASP A 57 16.41 18.89 -9.22
N ASP A 58 16.11 17.59 -9.09
CA ASP A 58 16.82 16.52 -9.80
C ASP A 58 15.85 15.54 -10.51
N PRO A 59 15.34 15.87 -11.70
CA PRO A 59 14.35 15.05 -12.41
C PRO A 59 14.91 13.70 -12.90
N GLU A 60 16.21 13.61 -13.18
CA GLU A 60 16.85 12.36 -13.61
C GLU A 60 16.92 11.38 -12.45
N PHE A 61 17.39 11.84 -11.28
CA PHE A 61 17.43 11.04 -10.07
C PHE A 61 16.03 10.69 -9.53
N GLN A 62 15.04 11.59 -9.68
CA GLN A 62 13.65 11.28 -9.37
C GLN A 62 13.16 10.06 -10.17
N GLY A 63 13.38 10.04 -11.49
CA GLY A 63 12.98 8.95 -12.37
C GLY A 63 13.58 7.61 -11.96
N ASP A 64 14.87 7.60 -11.62
CA ASP A 64 15.56 6.39 -11.16
C ASP A 64 14.98 5.84 -9.87
N ILE A 65 14.69 6.71 -8.89
CA ILE A 65 14.10 6.29 -7.61
C ILE A 65 12.68 5.78 -7.80
N ILE A 66 11.86 6.47 -8.59
CA ILE A 66 10.49 6.05 -8.90
C ILE A 66 10.50 4.65 -9.51
N ASN A 67 11.33 4.42 -10.53
CA ASN A 67 11.47 3.13 -11.19
C ASN A 67 11.93 2.02 -10.22
N GLN A 68 12.91 2.31 -9.36
CA GLN A 68 13.41 1.34 -8.39
C GLN A 68 12.38 0.99 -7.31
N VAL A 69 11.62 1.96 -6.82
CA VAL A 69 10.58 1.74 -5.81
C VAL A 69 9.44 0.93 -6.41
N LEU A 70 8.97 1.29 -7.60
CA LEU A 70 7.90 0.56 -8.30
C LEU A 70 8.30 -0.88 -8.63
N ALA A 71 9.53 -1.11 -9.11
CA ALA A 71 10.03 -2.45 -9.41
C ALA A 71 10.08 -3.38 -8.19
N LYS A 72 10.26 -2.81 -6.98
CA LYS A 72 10.35 -3.57 -5.72
C LYS A 72 9.05 -3.59 -4.92
N ALA A 73 8.05 -2.80 -5.30
CA ALA A 73 6.80 -2.68 -4.59
C ALA A 73 5.96 -3.97 -4.64
N SER A 74 5.99 -4.69 -5.77
CA SER A 74 5.16 -5.90 -6.01
C SER A 74 3.70 -5.70 -5.55
N GLY A 75 3.07 -4.60 -5.97
CA GLY A 75 1.69 -4.25 -5.58
C GLY A 75 1.50 -3.86 -4.10
N SER A 76 2.56 -3.80 -3.29
CA SER A 76 2.47 -3.49 -1.86
C SER A 76 2.58 -1.99 -1.60
N PHE A 77 1.45 -1.32 -1.45
CA PHE A 77 1.40 0.09 -1.05
C PHE A 77 2.09 0.34 0.31
N LEU A 78 1.91 -0.58 1.27
CA LEU A 78 2.53 -0.45 2.59
C LEU A 78 4.05 -0.47 2.51
N TRP A 79 4.62 -1.35 1.70
CA TRP A 79 6.07 -1.42 1.51
C TRP A 79 6.60 -0.12 0.92
N VAL A 80 5.91 0.41 -0.10
CA VAL A 80 6.26 1.67 -0.76
C VAL A 80 6.26 2.83 0.24
N LYS A 81 5.21 2.94 1.06
CA LYS A 81 5.12 3.98 2.08
C LYS A 81 6.29 3.92 3.06
N VAL A 82 6.59 2.74 3.62
CA VAL A 82 7.68 2.56 4.58
C VAL A 82 9.03 2.92 3.99
N VAL A 83 9.30 2.51 2.74
CA VAL A 83 10.56 2.81 2.06
C VAL A 83 10.70 4.31 1.80
N LEU A 84 9.65 4.96 1.31
CA LEU A 84 9.68 6.39 1.03
C LEU A 84 9.82 7.23 2.31
N GLU A 85 9.14 6.86 3.40
CA GLU A 85 9.33 7.49 4.71
C GLU A 85 10.78 7.33 5.21
N THR A 86 11.34 6.12 5.08
CA THR A 86 12.74 5.85 5.46
C THR A 86 13.74 6.65 4.61
N LEU A 87 13.44 6.83 3.33
CA LEU A 87 14.27 7.63 2.43
C LEU A 87 14.15 9.12 2.75
N GLN A 88 12.95 9.61 3.05
CA GLN A 88 12.70 11.00 3.47
C GLN A 88 13.47 11.38 4.73
N ASP A 89 13.42 10.54 5.77
CA ASP A 89 14.19 10.76 7.00
C ASP A 89 15.70 10.86 6.69
N LYS A 90 16.21 9.97 5.83
CA LYS A 90 17.63 9.94 5.43
C LYS A 90 18.05 11.08 4.52
N TRP A 91 17.14 11.60 3.67
CA TRP A 91 17.41 12.76 2.83
C TRP A 91 17.61 14.01 3.69
N HIS A 92 16.73 14.26 4.65
CA HIS A 92 16.88 15.38 5.59
C HIS A 92 18.14 15.28 6.45
N THR A 93 18.64 14.08 6.76
CA THR A 93 19.83 13.93 7.60
C THR A 93 21.14 14.30 6.87
N LYS A 94 21.15 14.38 5.53
CA LYS A 94 22.37 14.73 4.77
C LYS A 94 22.72 16.22 4.82
N GLU A 95 21.74 17.08 5.14
CA GLU A 95 21.91 18.52 5.13
C GLU A 95 22.68 19.05 6.36
N GLU A 96 22.81 18.24 7.43
CA GLU A 96 23.52 18.65 8.66
C GLU A 96 25.01 18.26 8.70
N ARG A 97 25.61 17.81 7.59
CA ARG A 97 27.05 17.42 7.55
C ARG A 97 27.93 18.30 6.67
N ILE A 98 27.50 19.51 6.35
CA ILE A 98 28.35 20.53 5.73
C ILE A 98 28.23 21.84 6.50
N ASN A 99 28.91 21.92 7.64
CA ASN A 99 29.40 23.17 8.22
C ASN A 99 30.66 22.89 9.04
#